data_AF-A0A6G0X810-F1
#
_entry.id   AF-A0A6G0X810-F1
#
_cell.length_a   1.000
_cell.length_b   1.000
_cell.length_c   1.000
_cell.angle_alpha   90.00
_cell.angle_beta   90.00
_cell.angle_gamma   90.00
#
_symmetry.space_group_name_H-M   'P 1'
#
loop_
_entity.id
_entity.type
_entity.pdbx_description
1 polymer ?
#
loop_
_entity_poly.entity_id
_entity_poly.type
_entity_poly.pdbx_seq_one_letter_code
_entity_poly.pdbx_strand_id
1 'polypeptide(L)'
;MADDWDITADLDFLLPGVAEFEADLAFVCDLITAEPATEVVEPSKPPPQTKRTPNSLRRRKQRQPSQRELILQLQKQVGELEDQLKDAKYEASSGDKESKWETLARRQRNQARKALQEQHELQDAVESNGSFIGKLVTLLRKRPRHQEDLVKDWQVYRLPAEPTERRATIHVIAEQQRARKNTEFIVSGLSHRTENILRVRPIVHATAQAVKYEVTSYVKLPAPCAVVSRAIWQVYANENIPQSSATAQVVHEHVDDHTIYERFTETRDGVTSYGCTVEKYFTDDKEHLLILQSVVEDELQPHMSSGAVENESVWTSIEPLDECSCCVKLLVHLIFSAGTYPSGMYDRSIEAITESLGDVQLEEKIPQDGLFINRLHIPQAVDKFPGYASFASRRIQLKAALRKAVYQSVQDYQQSTALDSVH
;
A
#
# COMPACT_ATOMS: atom_id res chain seq x y z
N MET A 1 7.69 -21.73 30.77
CA MET A 1 8.94 -21.94 30.02
C MET A 1 8.78 -21.11 28.77
N ALA A 2 9.55 -20.04 28.64
CA ALA A 2 9.49 -19.15 27.48
C ALA A 2 10.39 -19.73 26.40
N ASP A 3 9.83 -20.06 25.25
CA ASP A 3 10.61 -20.31 24.03
C ASP A 3 11.09 -18.97 23.50
N ASP A 4 12.40 -18.78 23.56
CA ASP A 4 13.12 -17.61 23.06
C ASP A 4 13.23 -17.77 21.54
N TRP A 5 12.58 -16.88 20.79
CA TRP A 5 12.65 -16.87 19.33
C TRP A 5 13.99 -16.28 18.90
N ASP A 6 14.92 -17.13 18.46
CA ASP A 6 16.21 -16.71 17.92
C ASP A 6 16.08 -16.29 16.46
N ILE A 7 15.77 -15.00 16.27
CA ILE A 7 15.61 -14.35 14.96
C ILE A 7 16.85 -14.52 14.07
N THR A 8 18.05 -14.76 14.64
CA THR A 8 19.28 -14.90 13.86
C THR A 8 19.37 -16.27 13.17
N ALA A 9 18.84 -17.33 13.78
CA ALA A 9 18.80 -18.66 13.17
C ALA A 9 17.76 -18.76 12.04
N ASP A 10 16.65 -18.03 12.14
CA ASP A 10 15.58 -18.05 11.14
C ASP A 10 15.88 -17.17 9.90
N LEU A 11 16.85 -16.26 10.01
CA LEU A 11 17.30 -15.43 8.88
C LEU A 11 18.13 -16.23 7.85
N ASP A 12 18.83 -17.29 8.28
CA ASP A 12 19.59 -18.17 7.39
C ASP A 12 18.68 -19.00 6.45
N PHE A 13 17.40 -19.18 6.81
CA PHE A 13 16.42 -19.87 5.98
C PHE A 13 15.89 -18.98 4.82
N LEU A 14 15.89 -17.66 5.00
CA LEU A 14 15.29 -16.72 4.04
C LEU A 14 16.26 -16.23 2.96
N LEU A 15 17.55 -16.51 3.09
CA LEU A 15 18.56 -16.15 2.10
C LEU A 15 19.51 -17.34 1.82
N PRO A 16 19.04 -18.40 1.13
CA PRO A 16 19.94 -19.41 0.62
C PRO A 16 20.80 -18.77 -0.48
N GLY A 17 22.04 -18.41 -0.14
CA GLY A 17 23.02 -17.85 -1.10
C GLY A 17 23.90 -16.69 -0.60
N VAL A 18 23.73 -16.19 0.64
CA VAL A 18 24.57 -15.06 1.13
C VAL A 18 26.04 -15.43 1.22
N ALA A 19 26.36 -16.67 1.60
CA ALA A 19 27.75 -17.14 1.67
C ALA A 19 28.42 -17.27 0.28
N GLU A 20 27.65 -17.60 -0.76
CA GLU A 20 28.13 -17.61 -2.15
C GLU A 20 28.34 -16.17 -2.66
N PHE A 21 27.45 -15.26 -2.29
CA PHE A 21 27.56 -13.84 -2.65
C PHE A 21 28.73 -13.14 -1.95
N GLU A 22 29.03 -13.45 -0.69
CA GLU A 22 30.21 -12.91 0.02
C GLU A 22 31.53 -13.44 -0.56
N ALA A 23 31.57 -14.70 -1.01
CA ALA A 23 32.74 -15.27 -1.69
C ALA A 23 32.97 -14.62 -3.07
N ASP A 24 31.90 -14.39 -3.83
CA ASP A 24 31.95 -13.69 -5.11
C ASP A 24 32.37 -12.21 -4.94
N LEU A 25 31.90 -11.55 -3.88
CA LEU A 25 32.27 -10.17 -3.56
C LEU A 25 33.74 -10.06 -3.11
N ALA A 26 34.24 -11.04 -2.34
CA ALA A 26 35.64 -11.12 -1.95
C ALA A 26 36.56 -11.36 -3.16
N PHE A 27 36.16 -12.22 -4.10
CA PHE A 27 36.88 -12.46 -5.35
C PHE A 27 36.96 -11.21 -6.24
N VAL A 28 35.87 -10.43 -6.33
CA VAL A 28 35.85 -9.16 -7.07
C VAL A 28 36.73 -8.10 -6.39
N CYS A 29 36.78 -8.06 -5.05
CA CYS A 29 37.67 -7.17 -4.32
C CYS A 29 39.15 -7.53 -4.53
N ASP A 30 39.52 -8.81 -4.56
CA ASP A 30 40.89 -9.26 -4.85
C ASP A 30 41.32 -9.00 -6.29
N LEU A 31 40.38 -9.06 -7.25
CA LEU A 31 40.65 -8.73 -8.66
C LEU A 31 40.92 -7.24 -8.88
N ILE A 32 40.40 -6.37 -8.01
CA ILE A 32 40.53 -4.91 -8.09
C ILE A 32 41.76 -4.39 -7.34
N THR A 33 42.26 -5.12 -6.34
CA THR A 33 43.46 -4.75 -5.56
C THR A 33 44.77 -5.32 -6.10
N ALA A 34 44.74 -6.20 -7.10
CA ALA A 34 45.94 -6.72 -7.76
C ALA A 34 46.58 -5.68 -8.70
N GLU A 35 47.50 -4.86 -8.17
CA GLU A 35 48.47 -4.11 -8.99
C GLU A 35 49.46 -5.08 -9.68
N PRO A 36 49.90 -4.80 -10.92
CA PRO A 36 50.73 -5.73 -11.69
C PRO A 36 52.14 -5.86 -11.10
N ALA A 37 52.48 -7.08 -10.69
CA ALA A 37 53.85 -7.48 -10.40
C ALA A 37 54.69 -7.41 -11.69
N THR A 38 55.72 -6.57 -11.64
CA THR A 38 56.85 -6.58 -12.57
C THR A 38 57.58 -7.92 -12.53
N GLU A 39 57.61 -8.64 -13.64
CA GLU A 39 58.60 -9.70 -13.88
C GLU A 39 59.54 -9.36 -15.04
N VAL A 40 60.80 -9.59 -14.75
CA VAL A 40 62.03 -9.36 -15.52
C VAL A 40 62.32 -10.55 -16.40
N VAL A 41 62.67 -10.37 -17.67
CA VAL A 41 63.53 -11.33 -18.43
C VAL A 41 64.39 -10.60 -19.48
N GLU A 42 65.72 -10.79 -19.38
CA GLU A 42 66.83 -10.54 -20.33
C GLU A 42 66.65 -11.28 -21.70
N PRO A 43 67.54 -11.28 -22.75
CA PRO A 43 68.97 -10.90 -22.81
C PRO A 43 69.42 -10.15 -24.10
N SER A 44 70.73 -9.80 -24.17
CA SER A 44 71.68 -10.11 -25.29
C SER A 44 72.67 -8.97 -25.64
N LYS A 45 73.99 -9.28 -25.52
CA LYS A 45 75.17 -8.54 -26.03
C LYS A 45 75.33 -8.78 -27.57
N PRO A 46 76.39 -8.37 -28.34
CA PRO A 46 77.70 -7.72 -28.03
C PRO A 46 78.15 -6.73 -29.17
N PRO A 47 79.45 -6.50 -29.53
CA PRO A 47 80.62 -5.97 -28.82
C PRO A 47 81.31 -4.84 -29.68
N PRO A 48 82.66 -4.79 -29.82
CA PRO A 48 83.72 -4.32 -28.92
C PRO A 48 84.35 -3.02 -29.49
N GLN A 49 85.33 -2.34 -28.89
CA GLN A 49 86.74 -2.63 -29.14
C GLN A 49 87.62 -1.50 -28.58
N THR A 50 88.56 -1.87 -27.71
CA THR A 50 90.01 -1.61 -27.82
C THR A 50 90.52 -0.15 -27.85
N LYS A 51 91.66 0.26 -27.32
CA LYS A 51 92.93 -0.39 -26.96
C LYS A 51 93.75 0.68 -26.21
N ARG A 52 94.48 0.25 -25.19
CA ARG A 52 95.91 0.54 -24.95
C ARG A 52 96.33 2.02 -24.80
N THR A 53 96.69 2.37 -23.57
CA THR A 53 97.98 3.04 -23.32
C THR A 53 99.12 2.19 -23.93
N PRO A 54 100.09 2.79 -24.63
CA PRO A 54 101.35 3.06 -23.93
C PRO A 54 102.13 4.29 -24.41
N ASN A 55 102.81 4.90 -23.44
CA ASN A 55 104.16 5.44 -23.49
C ASN A 55 104.58 6.42 -24.60
N SER A 56 104.79 7.64 -24.10
CA SER A 56 106.11 8.27 -24.02
C SER A 56 106.45 9.34 -25.05
N LEU A 57 106.84 10.48 -24.47
CA LEU A 57 107.84 11.41 -24.96
C LEU A 57 107.49 12.15 -26.26
N ARG A 58 107.01 13.39 -26.10
CA ARG A 58 107.79 14.57 -26.54
C ARG A 58 107.14 15.87 -26.08
N ARG A 59 107.88 16.57 -25.20
CA ARG A 59 107.76 18.01 -24.96
C ARG A 59 107.48 18.76 -26.26
N ARG A 60 106.33 19.41 -26.35
CA ARG A 60 106.13 20.54 -27.26
C ARG A 60 105.31 21.59 -26.53
N LYS A 61 106.00 22.66 -26.12
CA LYS A 61 105.44 23.85 -25.49
C LYS A 61 104.27 24.35 -26.34
N GLN A 62 103.03 24.04 -25.94
CA GLN A 62 101.86 24.74 -26.46
C GLN A 62 101.81 26.08 -25.74
N ARG A 63 102.06 27.13 -26.51
CA ARG A 63 101.92 28.52 -26.09
C ARG A 63 100.47 28.67 -25.61
N GLN A 64 100.30 28.96 -24.32
CA GLN A 64 98.99 29.32 -23.79
C GLN A 64 98.48 30.51 -24.60
N PRO A 65 97.25 30.47 -25.13
CA PRO A 65 96.65 31.66 -25.72
C PRO A 65 96.64 32.76 -24.66
N SER A 66 96.91 33.99 -25.09
CA SER A 66 96.98 35.12 -24.16
C SER A 66 95.68 35.17 -23.36
N GLN A 67 95.76 35.39 -22.04
CA GLN A 67 94.62 35.40 -21.12
C GLN A 67 93.44 36.25 -21.64
N ARG A 68 93.73 37.26 -22.47
CA ARG A 68 92.74 38.09 -23.18
C ARG A 68 91.92 37.33 -24.23
N GLU A 69 92.51 36.43 -25.00
CA GLU A 69 91.80 35.63 -26.02
C GLU A 69 90.84 34.62 -25.39
N LEU A 70 91.24 34.02 -24.26
CA LEU A 70 90.37 33.15 -23.46
C LEU A 70 89.20 33.92 -22.84
N ILE A 71 89.43 35.12 -22.33
CA ILE A 71 88.36 35.97 -21.78
C ILE A 71 87.35 36.34 -22.88
N LEU A 72 87.82 36.68 -24.09
CA LEU A 72 86.93 36.99 -25.21
C LEU A 72 86.11 35.77 -25.68
N GLN A 73 86.72 34.58 -25.71
CA GLN A 73 86.00 33.35 -26.02
C GLN A 73 84.94 33.02 -24.96
N LEU A 74 85.28 33.16 -23.67
CA LEU A 74 84.34 32.93 -22.57
C LEU A 74 83.20 33.95 -22.59
N GLN A 75 83.48 35.22 -22.87
CA GLN A 75 82.42 36.24 -23.01
C GLN A 75 81.48 35.93 -24.17
N LYS A 76 82.01 35.44 -25.30
CA LYS A 76 81.17 35.01 -26.43
C LYS A 76 80.31 33.80 -26.09
N GLN A 77 80.87 32.81 -25.39
CA GLN A 77 80.13 31.62 -24.94
C GLN A 77 79.07 31.96 -23.90
N VAL A 78 79.33 32.90 -23.00
CA VAL A 78 78.34 33.39 -22.04
C VAL A 78 77.19 34.08 -22.78
N GLY A 79 77.48 34.91 -23.78
CA GLY A 79 76.44 35.52 -24.61
C GLY A 79 75.58 34.49 -25.36
N GLU A 80 76.22 33.51 -26.01
CA GLU A 80 75.50 32.43 -26.71
C GLU A 80 74.64 31.58 -25.75
N LEU A 81 75.14 31.30 -24.55
CA LEU A 81 74.39 30.56 -23.53
C LEU A 81 73.25 31.40 -22.93
N GLU A 82 73.45 32.70 -22.73
CA GLU A 82 72.41 33.62 -22.26
C GLU A 82 71.28 33.73 -23.28
N ASP A 83 71.60 33.75 -24.57
CA ASP A 83 70.61 33.79 -25.64
C ASP A 83 69.87 32.46 -25.78
N GLN A 84 70.56 31.31 -25.70
CA GLN A 84 69.91 29.99 -25.62
C GLN A 84 68.98 29.86 -24.39
N LEU A 85 69.35 30.46 -23.26
CA LEU A 85 68.53 30.47 -22.06
C LEU A 85 67.31 31.38 -22.21
N LYS A 86 67.44 32.50 -22.93
CA LYS A 86 66.30 33.37 -23.27
C LYS A 86 65.35 32.65 -24.22
N ASP A 87 65.86 31.97 -25.25
CA ASP A 87 65.04 31.24 -26.22
C ASP A 87 64.31 30.06 -25.55
N ALA A 88 64.99 29.27 -24.72
CA ALA A 88 64.37 28.18 -23.97
C ALA A 88 63.34 28.70 -22.94
N LYS A 89 63.60 29.85 -22.30
CA LYS A 89 62.61 30.50 -21.42
C LYS A 89 61.43 31.05 -22.21
N TYR A 90 61.64 31.54 -23.41
CA TYR A 90 60.58 32.04 -24.29
C TYR A 90 59.74 30.87 -24.82
N GLU A 91 60.33 29.72 -25.14
CA GLU A 91 59.59 28.50 -25.51
C GLU A 91 58.82 27.91 -24.32
N ALA A 92 59.38 27.92 -23.11
CA ALA A 92 58.70 27.49 -21.89
C ALA A 92 57.57 28.44 -21.46
N SER A 93 57.71 29.75 -21.70
CA SER A 93 56.66 30.75 -21.41
C SER A 93 55.62 30.88 -22.52
N SER A 94 55.97 30.53 -23.76
CA SER A 94 55.04 30.46 -24.91
C SER A 94 54.25 29.15 -24.97
N GLY A 95 54.54 28.20 -24.07
CA GLY A 95 53.79 26.97 -23.85
C GLY A 95 52.50 27.19 -23.07
N ASP A 96 51.66 28.16 -23.45
CA ASP A 96 50.29 28.33 -22.94
C ASP A 96 49.33 27.32 -23.60
N LYS A 97 49.72 26.06 -23.52
CA LYS A 97 48.88 24.92 -23.84
C LYS A 97 49.13 23.94 -22.72
N GLU A 98 48.34 24.07 -21.63
CA GLU A 98 47.98 22.86 -20.87
C GLU A 98 47.73 21.77 -21.92
N SER A 99 48.51 20.70 -21.85
CA SER A 99 48.33 19.59 -22.77
C SER A 99 46.84 19.24 -22.74
N LYS A 100 46.18 19.06 -23.88
CA LYS A 100 44.74 18.73 -23.91
C LYS A 100 44.41 17.59 -22.93
N TRP A 101 45.37 16.70 -22.72
CA TRP A 101 45.35 15.61 -21.73
C TRP A 101 45.38 16.07 -20.28
N GLU A 102 46.13 17.11 -19.93
CA GLU A 102 46.13 17.70 -18.59
C GLU A 102 44.77 18.34 -18.26
N THR A 103 44.19 19.11 -19.19
CA THR A 103 42.85 19.67 -19.00
C THR A 103 41.78 18.58 -18.90
N LEU A 104 41.87 17.52 -19.73
CA LEU A 104 41.00 16.34 -19.64
C LEU A 104 41.16 15.59 -18.31
N ALA A 105 42.40 15.37 -17.85
CA ALA A 105 42.68 14.71 -16.57
C ALA A 105 42.17 15.52 -15.37
N ARG A 106 42.36 16.86 -15.39
CA ARG A 106 41.78 17.76 -14.38
C ARG A 106 40.25 17.71 -14.38
N ARG A 107 39.63 17.70 -15.56
CA ARG A 107 38.17 17.58 -15.70
C ARG A 107 37.66 16.24 -15.15
N GLN A 108 38.31 15.14 -15.50
CA GLN A 108 37.95 13.80 -15.02
C GLN A 108 38.13 13.68 -13.49
N ARG A 109 39.24 14.19 -12.95
CA ARG A 109 39.48 14.24 -11.50
C ARG A 109 38.42 15.07 -10.77
N ASN A 110 38.04 16.21 -11.32
CA ASN A 110 36.98 17.05 -10.74
C ASN A 110 35.61 16.38 -10.81
N GLN A 111 35.30 15.67 -11.89
CA GLN A 111 34.07 14.89 -12.02
C GLN A 111 34.02 13.72 -11.04
N ALA A 112 35.11 12.96 -10.90
CA ALA A 112 35.21 11.88 -9.91
C ALA A 112 35.03 12.39 -8.48
N ARG A 113 35.65 13.55 -8.16
CA ARG A 113 35.49 14.17 -6.83
C ARG A 113 34.05 14.61 -6.57
N LYS A 114 33.35 15.15 -7.58
CA LYS A 114 31.94 15.51 -7.46
C LYS A 114 31.06 14.28 -7.25
N ALA A 115 31.28 13.22 -8.03
CA ALA A 115 30.53 11.96 -7.88
C ALA A 115 30.71 11.35 -6.48
N LEU A 116 31.93 11.38 -5.93
CA LEU A 116 32.18 10.91 -4.56
C LEU A 116 31.49 11.77 -3.50
N GLN A 117 31.43 13.09 -3.72
CA GLN A 117 30.72 13.99 -2.82
C GLN A 117 29.20 13.73 -2.87
N GLU A 118 28.62 13.60 -4.06
CA GLU A 118 27.20 13.27 -4.25
C GLU A 118 26.87 11.89 -3.66
N GLN A 119 27.76 10.91 -3.79
CA GLN A 119 27.60 9.60 -3.18
C GLN A 119 27.55 9.69 -1.65
N HIS A 120 28.43 10.49 -1.04
CA HIS A 120 28.42 10.71 0.41
C HIS A 120 27.13 11.41 0.84
N GLU A 121 26.69 12.45 0.13
CA GLU A 121 25.44 13.16 0.42
C GLU A 121 24.21 12.24 0.30
N LEU A 122 24.21 11.33 -0.69
CA LEU A 122 23.16 10.32 -0.85
C LEU A 122 23.18 9.26 0.26
N GLN A 123 24.37 8.81 0.68
CA GLN A 123 24.51 7.87 1.80
C GLN A 123 23.99 8.50 3.10
N ASP A 124 24.38 9.74 3.40
CA ASP A 124 23.87 10.49 4.55
C ASP A 124 22.33 10.63 4.51
N ALA A 125 21.76 10.91 3.33
CA ALA A 125 20.33 11.01 3.14
C ALA A 125 19.61 9.67 3.35
N VAL A 126 20.19 8.56 2.88
CA VAL A 126 19.67 7.21 3.09
C VAL A 126 19.71 6.82 4.57
N GLU A 127 20.81 7.12 5.27
CA GLU A 127 20.93 6.87 6.71
C GLU A 127 19.93 7.70 7.52
N SER A 128 19.78 8.98 7.19
CA SER A 128 18.78 9.86 7.80
C SER A 128 17.36 9.37 7.58
N ASN A 129 17.02 8.98 6.34
CA ASN A 129 15.72 8.41 6.00
C ASN A 129 15.50 7.05 6.69
N GLY A 130 16.51 6.20 6.76
CA GLY A 130 16.47 4.92 7.48
C GLY A 130 16.25 5.12 8.99
N SER A 131 16.91 6.11 9.60
CA SER A 131 16.69 6.50 10.99
C SER A 131 15.27 7.04 11.21
N PHE A 132 14.75 7.86 10.29
CA PHE A 132 13.40 8.38 10.35
C PHE A 132 12.34 7.28 10.22
N ILE A 133 12.51 6.36 9.27
CA ILE A 133 11.65 5.19 9.11
C ILE A 133 11.74 4.29 10.35
N GLY A 134 12.94 4.04 10.89
CA GLY A 134 13.12 3.27 12.12
C GLY A 134 12.41 3.91 13.32
N LYS A 135 12.46 5.24 13.44
CA LYS A 135 11.71 6.00 14.45
C LYS A 135 10.20 5.88 14.23
N LEU A 136 9.71 6.00 12.99
CA LEU A 136 8.30 5.79 12.66
C LEU A 136 7.84 4.38 12.97
N VAL A 137 8.59 3.36 12.58
CA VAL A 137 8.30 1.95 12.92
C VAL A 137 8.26 1.75 14.43
N THR A 138 9.17 2.39 15.18
CA THR A 138 9.17 2.32 16.65
C THR A 138 7.94 3.02 17.25
N LEU A 139 7.54 4.18 16.70
CA LEU A 139 6.34 4.91 17.12
C LEU A 139 5.06 4.15 16.76
N LEU A 140 5.02 3.46 15.62
CA LEU A 140 3.89 2.65 15.18
C LEU A 140 3.81 1.30 15.93
N ARG A 141 4.95 0.70 16.27
CA ARG A 141 5.03 -0.50 17.13
C ARG A 141 4.62 -0.19 18.57
N LYS A 142 4.88 1.03 19.06
CA LYS A 142 4.25 1.55 20.29
C LYS A 142 2.78 1.86 19.98
N ARG A 143 1.97 0.80 19.99
CA ARG A 143 0.51 0.85 19.91
C ARG A 143 0.00 2.07 20.71
N PRO A 144 -0.77 3.00 20.11
CA PRO A 144 -1.44 4.02 20.90
C PRO A 144 -2.29 3.30 21.94
N ARG A 145 -2.06 3.53 23.24
CA ARG A 145 -2.87 2.91 24.31
C ARG A 145 -4.37 3.22 24.17
N HIS A 146 -4.72 4.23 23.37
CA HIS A 146 -6.11 4.54 23.01
C HIS A 146 -6.76 3.54 22.04
N GLN A 147 -5.99 2.70 21.32
CA GLN A 147 -6.59 1.63 20.52
C GLN A 147 -7.03 0.43 21.37
N GLU A 148 -6.41 0.17 22.54
CA GLU A 148 -6.86 -0.92 23.41
C GLU A 148 -8.15 -0.59 24.16
N ASP A 149 -8.41 0.69 24.43
CA ASP A 149 -9.72 1.15 24.94
C ASP A 149 -10.78 1.19 23.83
N LEU A 150 -10.41 1.55 22.60
CA LEU A 150 -11.29 1.41 21.43
C LEU A 150 -11.63 -0.05 21.11
N VAL A 151 -10.81 -1.01 21.56
CA VAL A 151 -11.04 -2.46 21.44
C VAL A 151 -11.85 -3.02 22.64
N LYS A 152 -12.25 -2.20 23.61
CA LYS A 152 -13.20 -2.61 24.67
C LYS A 152 -14.59 -1.99 24.51
N ASP A 153 -14.71 -0.80 23.94
CA ASP A 153 -16.01 -0.09 23.85
C ASP A 153 -16.79 -0.32 22.54
N TRP A 154 -16.15 -0.80 21.46
CA TRP A 154 -16.87 -1.21 20.23
C TRP A 154 -17.77 -2.43 20.43
N GLN A 155 -17.67 -3.08 21.59
CA GLN A 155 -18.22 -4.41 21.79
C GLN A 155 -19.73 -4.43 21.99
N VAL A 156 -20.44 -3.30 22.00
CA VAL A 156 -21.90 -3.38 22.04
C VAL A 156 -22.59 -2.13 21.48
N TYR A 157 -23.01 -2.23 20.22
CA TYR A 157 -24.17 -1.48 19.77
C TYR A 157 -25.37 -1.99 20.57
N ARG A 158 -25.55 -1.40 21.75
CA ARG A 158 -26.63 -1.65 22.71
C ARG A 158 -27.70 -0.61 22.51
N LEU A 159 -28.96 -1.05 22.44
CA LEU A 159 -30.09 -0.13 22.49
C LEU A 159 -30.78 -0.19 23.86
N PRO A 160 -30.93 0.96 24.54
CA PRO A 160 -31.67 1.00 25.79
C PRO A 160 -33.18 0.84 25.54
N ALA A 161 -33.90 0.47 26.61
CA ALA A 161 -35.35 0.33 26.59
C ALA A 161 -36.10 1.66 26.65
N GLU A 162 -35.49 2.71 27.23
CA GLU A 162 -36.11 4.03 27.36
C GLU A 162 -36.27 4.69 25.97
N PRO A 163 -37.48 5.10 25.56
CA PRO A 163 -37.72 5.55 24.18
C PRO A 163 -36.89 6.76 23.71
N THR A 164 -36.64 7.74 24.57
CA THR A 164 -35.91 8.96 24.18
C THR A 164 -34.41 8.71 24.02
N GLU A 165 -33.80 7.99 24.97
CA GLU A 165 -32.43 7.52 24.95
C GLU A 165 -32.20 6.51 23.82
N ARG A 166 -33.20 5.66 23.54
CA ARG A 166 -33.16 4.72 22.42
C ARG A 166 -33.02 5.46 21.10
N ARG A 167 -33.91 6.42 20.84
CA ARG A 167 -33.87 7.25 19.63
C ARG A 167 -32.56 8.02 19.52
N ALA A 168 -32.08 8.60 20.62
CA ALA A 168 -30.78 9.28 20.64
C ALA A 168 -29.64 8.31 20.31
N THR A 169 -29.62 7.13 20.91
CA THR A 169 -28.61 6.09 20.68
C THR A 169 -28.60 5.62 19.23
N ILE A 170 -29.77 5.44 18.60
CA ILE A 170 -29.88 5.08 17.17
C ILE A 170 -29.14 6.11 16.30
N HIS A 171 -29.35 7.41 16.54
CA HIS A 171 -28.65 8.45 15.81
C HIS A 171 -27.15 8.49 16.11
N VAL A 172 -26.75 8.26 17.36
CA VAL A 172 -25.33 8.17 17.76
C VAL A 172 -24.63 7.02 17.04
N ILE A 173 -25.24 5.85 16.97
CA ILE A 173 -24.71 4.68 16.25
C ILE A 173 -24.47 5.03 14.78
N ALA A 174 -25.46 5.64 14.12
CA ALA A 174 -25.34 6.00 12.71
C ALA A 174 -24.24 7.07 12.47
N GLU A 175 -24.12 8.06 13.33
CA GLU A 175 -23.07 9.09 13.22
C GLU A 175 -21.66 8.52 13.45
N GLN A 176 -21.53 7.58 14.39
CA GLN A 176 -20.26 6.85 14.60
C GLN A 176 -19.84 6.08 13.34
N GLN A 177 -20.77 5.40 12.67
CA GLN A 177 -20.45 4.72 11.40
C GLN A 177 -20.08 5.70 10.30
N ARG A 178 -20.78 6.85 10.22
CA ARG A 178 -20.44 7.91 9.26
C ARG A 178 -19.01 8.41 9.49
N ALA A 179 -18.61 8.65 10.73
CA ALA A 179 -17.25 9.07 11.08
C ALA A 179 -16.19 8.01 10.71
N ARG A 180 -16.53 6.71 10.78
CA ARG A 180 -15.63 5.60 10.41
C ARG A 180 -15.50 5.38 8.90
N LYS A 181 -16.49 5.78 8.10
CA LYS A 181 -16.57 5.52 6.65
C LYS A 181 -15.25 5.73 5.92
N ASN A 182 -14.62 6.90 6.09
CA ASN A 182 -13.40 7.25 5.37
C ASN A 182 -12.24 6.31 5.73
N THR A 183 -12.06 6.01 7.00
CA THR A 183 -11.04 5.08 7.48
C THR A 183 -11.26 3.68 6.90
N GLU A 184 -12.50 3.19 6.96
CA GLU A 184 -12.84 1.86 6.44
C GLU A 184 -12.69 1.77 4.92
N PHE A 185 -13.00 2.84 4.20
CA PHE A 185 -12.80 2.92 2.74
C PHE A 185 -11.32 2.93 2.36
N ILE A 186 -10.46 3.57 3.16
CA ILE A 186 -9.01 3.55 2.95
C ILE A 186 -8.45 2.16 3.24
N VAL A 187 -8.81 1.55 4.38
CA VAL A 187 -8.32 0.23 4.80
C VAL A 187 -8.74 -0.87 3.83
N SER A 188 -9.97 -0.80 3.34
CA SER A 188 -10.47 -1.71 2.31
C SER A 188 -9.93 -1.38 0.91
N GLY A 189 -9.28 -0.23 0.72
CA GLY A 189 -8.73 0.19 -0.57
C GLY A 189 -9.81 0.55 -1.59
N LEU A 190 -10.99 0.99 -1.14
CA LEU A 190 -12.09 1.55 -1.95
C LEU A 190 -11.93 3.05 -2.22
N SER A 191 -11.19 3.78 -1.37
CA SER A 191 -11.11 5.25 -1.43
C SER A 191 -10.69 5.81 -2.79
N HIS A 192 -9.71 5.19 -3.45
CA HIS A 192 -9.13 5.63 -4.73
C HIS A 192 -9.51 4.74 -5.92
N ARG A 193 -10.51 3.86 -5.77
CA ARG A 193 -10.92 2.95 -6.86
C ARG A 193 -11.75 3.68 -7.89
N THR A 194 -11.53 3.33 -9.15
CA THR A 194 -12.21 3.92 -10.33
C THR A 194 -12.71 2.88 -11.33
N GLU A 195 -12.41 1.59 -11.09
CA GLU A 195 -12.79 0.47 -11.95
C GLU A 195 -13.94 -0.32 -11.31
N ASN A 196 -14.85 -0.80 -12.16
CA ASN A 196 -15.96 -1.64 -11.76
C ASN A 196 -15.46 -2.98 -11.20
N ILE A 197 -15.68 -3.23 -9.92
CA ILE A 197 -15.14 -4.41 -9.21
C ILE A 197 -16.10 -4.89 -8.14
N LEU A 198 -16.09 -6.20 -7.93
CA LEU A 198 -16.56 -6.87 -6.73
C LEU A 198 -15.38 -7.65 -6.16
N ARG A 199 -15.06 -7.43 -4.89
CA ARG A 199 -14.09 -8.22 -4.16
C ARG A 199 -14.69 -8.71 -2.86
N VAL A 200 -14.47 -9.98 -2.57
CA VAL A 200 -14.92 -10.67 -1.36
C VAL A 200 -13.72 -11.35 -0.75
N ARG A 201 -13.47 -11.17 0.54
CA ARG A 201 -12.39 -11.85 1.25
C ARG A 201 -12.69 -12.09 2.72
N PRO A 202 -12.30 -13.24 3.28
CA PRO A 202 -12.20 -13.39 4.73
C PRO A 202 -11.01 -12.59 5.26
N ILE A 203 -11.20 -11.99 6.43
CA ILE A 203 -10.19 -11.33 7.23
C ILE A 203 -10.18 -12.04 8.57
N VAL A 204 -9.28 -13.02 8.68
CA VAL A 204 -9.03 -13.75 9.92
C VAL A 204 -7.91 -13.01 10.65
N HIS A 205 -8.23 -12.42 11.81
CA HIS A 205 -7.20 -11.84 12.67
C HIS A 205 -6.65 -12.95 13.57
N ALA A 206 -5.33 -13.15 13.56
CA ALA A 206 -4.64 -14.22 14.30
C ALA A 206 -4.87 -14.24 15.84
N THR A 207 -5.48 -13.20 16.40
CA THR A 207 -5.81 -13.04 17.82
C THR A 207 -7.32 -12.84 18.06
N ALA A 208 -8.15 -12.82 17.03
CA ALA A 208 -9.56 -12.49 17.18
C ALA A 208 -10.43 -13.71 17.48
N GLN A 209 -11.35 -13.53 18.42
CA GLN A 209 -12.47 -14.44 18.69
C GLN A 209 -13.61 -14.28 17.66
N ALA A 210 -13.31 -13.78 16.47
CA ALA A 210 -14.28 -13.54 15.41
C ALA A 210 -13.60 -13.60 14.03
N VAL A 211 -14.37 -14.07 13.04
CA VAL A 211 -14.01 -14.02 11.62
C VAL A 211 -14.76 -12.84 11.00
N LYS A 212 -14.03 -11.92 10.37
CA LYS A 212 -14.63 -10.83 9.60
C LYS A 212 -14.66 -11.20 8.13
N TYR A 213 -15.79 -11.04 7.47
CA TYR A 213 -15.93 -11.24 6.04
C TYR A 213 -16.19 -9.89 5.37
N GLU A 214 -15.31 -9.49 4.47
CA GLU A 214 -15.36 -8.18 3.81
C GLU A 214 -15.85 -8.33 2.38
N VAL A 215 -16.91 -7.61 2.02
CA VAL A 215 -17.35 -7.42 0.64
C VAL A 215 -17.13 -5.96 0.27
N THR A 216 -16.39 -5.74 -0.81
CA THR A 216 -16.16 -4.42 -1.39
C THR A 216 -16.64 -4.39 -2.82
N SER A 217 -17.38 -3.36 -3.20
CA SER A 217 -17.78 -3.14 -4.58
C SER A 217 -17.65 -1.68 -4.97
N TYR A 218 -17.26 -1.45 -6.22
CA TYR A 218 -17.31 -0.17 -6.89
C TYR A 218 -18.02 -0.38 -8.22
N VAL A 219 -19.05 0.42 -8.51
CA VAL A 219 -19.81 0.34 -9.78
C VAL A 219 -20.12 1.75 -10.27
N LYS A 220 -19.85 2.02 -11.56
CA LYS A 220 -20.34 3.22 -12.26
C LYS A 220 -21.72 2.96 -12.84
N LEU A 221 -22.62 3.93 -12.69
CA LEU A 221 -23.99 3.86 -13.17
C LEU A 221 -24.30 5.10 -14.02
N PRO A 222 -24.97 4.93 -15.18
CA PRO A 222 -25.30 6.03 -16.10
C PRO A 222 -26.61 6.73 -15.68
N ALA A 223 -26.67 7.16 -14.42
CA ALA A 223 -27.74 8.01 -13.90
C ALA A 223 -27.20 8.95 -12.79
N PRO A 224 -27.85 10.09 -12.53
CA PRO A 224 -27.43 11.02 -11.49
C PRO A 224 -27.47 10.41 -10.10
N CYS A 225 -26.57 10.88 -9.23
CA CYS A 225 -26.45 10.43 -7.83
C CYS A 225 -27.81 10.38 -7.11
N ALA A 226 -28.62 11.44 -7.23
CA ALA A 226 -29.91 11.55 -6.56
C ALA A 226 -30.96 10.52 -7.04
N VAL A 227 -30.89 10.10 -8.31
CA VAL A 227 -31.80 9.08 -8.87
C VAL A 227 -31.47 7.71 -8.28
N VAL A 228 -30.18 7.36 -8.32
CA VAL A 228 -29.69 6.06 -7.83
C VAL A 228 -29.85 5.94 -6.32
N SER A 229 -29.43 6.95 -5.56
CA SER A 229 -29.48 6.91 -4.10
C SER A 229 -30.91 6.84 -3.56
N ARG A 230 -31.85 7.54 -4.21
CA ARG A 230 -33.28 7.48 -3.85
C ARG A 230 -33.85 6.10 -4.11
N ALA A 231 -33.52 5.49 -5.25
CA ALA A 231 -33.95 4.13 -5.56
C ALA A 231 -33.43 3.12 -4.53
N ILE A 232 -32.17 3.26 -4.10
CA ILE A 232 -31.59 2.44 -3.02
C ILE A 232 -32.34 2.68 -1.70
N TRP A 233 -32.50 3.93 -1.27
CA TRP A 233 -33.16 4.25 -0.01
C TRP A 233 -34.62 3.77 0.02
N GLN A 234 -35.34 3.87 -1.10
CA GLN A 234 -36.72 3.39 -1.21
C GLN A 234 -36.88 1.88 -1.03
N VAL A 235 -35.84 1.08 -1.31
CA VAL A 235 -35.89 -0.37 -1.05
C VAL A 235 -35.91 -0.64 0.46
N TYR A 236 -35.07 0.08 1.20
CA TYR A 236 -35.01 0.01 2.65
C TYR A 236 -36.25 0.64 3.30
N ALA A 237 -36.63 1.84 2.85
CA ALA A 237 -37.66 2.64 3.50
C ALA A 237 -39.11 2.19 3.26
N ASN A 238 -39.39 1.51 2.15
CA ASN A 238 -40.77 1.12 1.80
C ASN A 238 -41.05 -0.36 2.04
N GLU A 239 -40.22 -1.04 2.84
CA GLU A 239 -40.38 -2.47 3.14
C GLU A 239 -40.49 -3.36 1.89
N ASN A 240 -39.91 -2.91 0.76
CA ASN A 240 -40.04 -3.54 -0.56
C ASN A 240 -39.19 -4.81 -0.71
N ILE A 241 -38.64 -5.32 0.40
CA ILE A 241 -37.87 -6.54 0.44
C ILE A 241 -38.90 -7.69 0.54
N PRO A 242 -38.99 -8.57 -0.46
CA PRO A 242 -39.86 -9.74 -0.37
C PRO A 242 -39.53 -10.56 0.90
N GLN A 243 -40.53 -11.10 1.57
CA GLN A 243 -40.28 -11.95 2.75
C GLN A 243 -39.47 -13.21 2.38
N SER A 244 -38.47 -13.55 3.19
CA SER A 244 -37.59 -14.73 3.00
C SER A 244 -38.31 -16.03 3.19
N SER A 245 -39.26 -16.06 4.11
CA SER A 245 -40.05 -17.24 4.45
C SER A 245 -41.35 -16.82 5.12
N ALA A 246 -42.32 -17.75 5.19
CA ALA A 246 -43.57 -17.53 5.92
C ALA A 246 -43.37 -17.42 7.45
N THR A 247 -42.22 -17.83 7.97
CA THR A 247 -41.87 -17.78 9.40
C THR A 247 -41.04 -16.55 9.76
N ALA A 248 -40.56 -15.79 8.77
CA ALA A 248 -39.82 -14.56 8.99
C ALA A 248 -40.76 -13.41 9.39
N GLN A 249 -40.39 -12.71 10.44
CA GLN A 249 -41.04 -11.48 10.89
C GLN A 249 -40.07 -10.31 10.72
N VAL A 250 -40.55 -9.24 10.09
CA VAL A 250 -39.83 -7.97 9.95
C VAL A 250 -40.71 -6.87 10.51
N VAL A 251 -40.14 -6.00 11.34
CA VAL A 251 -40.81 -4.82 11.87
C VAL A 251 -39.91 -3.62 11.67
N HIS A 252 -40.41 -2.57 11.03
CA HIS A 252 -39.71 -1.31 10.87
C HIS A 252 -40.26 -0.26 11.84
N GLU A 253 -39.36 0.43 12.50
CA GLU A 253 -39.62 1.61 13.30
C GLU A 253 -39.01 2.81 12.59
N HIS A 254 -39.86 3.68 12.04
CA HIS A 254 -39.42 4.94 11.45
C HIS A 254 -39.08 5.92 12.57
N VAL A 255 -37.79 6.13 12.81
CA VAL A 255 -37.30 7.08 13.81
C VAL A 255 -37.45 8.51 13.28
N ASP A 256 -37.15 8.72 12.01
CA ASP A 256 -37.44 9.93 11.25
C ASP A 256 -37.48 9.64 9.74
N ASP A 257 -37.61 10.67 8.90
CA ASP A 257 -37.70 10.56 7.44
C ASP A 257 -36.51 9.84 6.78
N HIS A 258 -35.36 9.79 7.46
CA HIS A 258 -34.09 9.30 6.93
C HIS A 258 -33.43 8.24 7.83
N THR A 259 -34.13 7.76 8.86
CA THR A 259 -33.60 6.83 9.86
C THR A 259 -34.65 5.78 10.19
N ILE A 260 -34.28 4.51 10.00
CA ILE A 260 -35.14 3.36 10.27
C ILE A 260 -34.40 2.44 11.22
N TYR A 261 -35.15 1.91 12.19
CA TYR A 261 -34.70 0.80 13.00
C TYR A 261 -35.51 -0.43 12.63
N GLU A 262 -34.83 -1.46 12.13
CA GLU A 262 -35.44 -2.68 11.64
C GLU A 262 -35.20 -3.81 12.64
N ARG A 263 -36.23 -4.61 12.90
CA ARG A 263 -36.13 -5.87 13.64
C ARG A 263 -36.56 -7.03 12.76
N PHE A 264 -35.75 -8.08 12.81
CA PHE A 264 -35.90 -9.33 12.10
C PHE A 264 -35.93 -10.48 13.08
N THR A 265 -36.84 -11.42 12.88
CA THR A 265 -36.82 -12.68 13.59
C THR A 265 -37.28 -13.81 12.68
N GLU A 266 -36.52 -14.90 12.63
CA GLU A 266 -36.89 -16.11 11.91
C GLU A 266 -36.44 -17.33 12.69
N THR A 267 -37.32 -18.31 12.90
CA THR A 267 -36.95 -19.59 13.49
C THR A 267 -36.86 -20.65 12.40
N ARG A 268 -35.70 -21.29 12.28
CA ARG A 268 -35.42 -22.37 11.33
C ARG A 268 -34.68 -23.49 12.05
N ASP A 269 -35.13 -24.73 11.86
CA ASP A 269 -34.52 -25.94 12.46
C ASP A 269 -34.28 -25.85 13.98
N GLY A 270 -35.18 -25.17 14.70
CA GLY A 270 -35.10 -24.98 16.15
C GLY A 270 -34.15 -23.86 16.61
N VAL A 271 -33.47 -23.17 15.67
CA VAL A 271 -32.64 -21.99 15.95
C VAL A 271 -33.39 -20.73 15.56
N THR A 272 -33.51 -19.77 16.49
CA THR A 272 -34.06 -18.45 16.20
C THR A 272 -32.93 -17.49 15.83
N SER A 273 -33.08 -16.82 14.69
CA SER A 273 -32.21 -15.75 14.20
C SER A 273 -32.81 -14.40 14.57
N TYR A 274 -32.02 -13.51 15.14
CA TYR A 274 -32.38 -12.14 15.48
C TYR A 274 -31.49 -11.15 14.72
N GLY A 275 -32.10 -10.33 13.86
CA GLY A 275 -31.43 -9.21 13.22
C GLY A 275 -32.03 -7.92 13.75
N CYS A 276 -31.22 -6.99 14.21
CA CYS A 276 -31.66 -5.68 14.65
C CYS A 276 -30.74 -4.68 13.98
N THR A 277 -31.25 -3.78 13.15
CA THR A 277 -30.40 -2.97 12.27
C THR A 277 -30.82 -1.51 12.30
N VAL A 278 -29.86 -0.63 12.57
CA VAL A 278 -30.01 0.81 12.38
C VAL A 278 -29.65 1.14 10.94
N GLU A 279 -30.56 1.77 10.23
CA GLU A 279 -30.40 2.22 8.85
C GLU A 279 -30.53 3.73 8.80
N LYS A 280 -29.56 4.42 8.20
CA LYS A 280 -29.62 5.88 8.08
C LYS A 280 -29.10 6.38 6.74
N TYR A 281 -29.89 7.26 6.13
CA TYR A 281 -29.61 7.88 4.85
C TYR A 281 -29.20 9.34 5.04
N PHE A 282 -27.97 9.66 4.64
CA PHE A 282 -27.43 11.00 4.64
C PHE A 282 -27.38 11.53 3.22
N THR A 283 -27.85 12.77 3.04
CA THR A 283 -27.73 13.50 1.77
C THR A 283 -26.80 14.69 1.98
N ASP A 284 -25.85 14.85 1.07
CA ASP A 284 -24.91 15.97 0.99
C ASP A 284 -24.69 16.25 -0.51
N ASP A 285 -24.26 17.47 -0.86
CA ASP A 285 -24.04 17.89 -2.24
C ASP A 285 -22.93 17.07 -2.93
N LYS A 286 -22.00 16.54 -2.12
CA LYS A 286 -20.83 15.79 -2.59
C LYS A 286 -21.06 14.30 -2.69
N GLU A 287 -21.87 13.74 -1.80
CA GLU A 287 -22.16 12.31 -1.77
C GLU A 287 -23.47 12.05 -1.02
N HIS A 288 -24.15 11.00 -1.42
CA HIS A 288 -25.22 10.42 -0.62
C HIS A 288 -24.69 9.15 0.06
N LEU A 289 -24.97 8.97 1.34
CA LEU A 289 -24.43 7.89 2.14
C LEU A 289 -25.55 7.14 2.83
N LEU A 290 -25.63 5.83 2.62
CA LEU A 290 -26.45 4.93 3.39
C LEU A 290 -25.57 4.11 4.34
N ILE A 291 -25.93 4.12 5.61
CA ILE A 291 -25.30 3.33 6.67
C ILE A 291 -26.29 2.26 7.15
N LEU A 292 -25.80 1.03 7.31
CA LEU A 292 -26.49 0.01 8.09
C LEU A 292 -25.56 -0.51 9.18
N GLN A 293 -26.07 -0.64 10.40
CA GLN A 293 -25.34 -1.19 11.52
C GLN A 293 -26.24 -2.10 12.35
N SER A 294 -25.83 -3.36 12.50
CA SER A 294 -26.51 -4.28 13.41
C SER A 294 -26.30 -3.87 14.87
N VAL A 295 -27.36 -3.99 15.65
CA VAL A 295 -27.44 -3.84 17.10
C VAL A 295 -27.34 -5.25 17.69
N VAL A 296 -26.31 -5.48 18.48
CA VAL A 296 -26.01 -6.82 19.02
C VAL A 296 -26.87 -7.12 20.25
N GLU A 297 -27.24 -6.08 21.00
CA GLU A 297 -28.09 -6.20 22.18
C GLU A 297 -29.15 -5.11 22.19
N ASP A 298 -30.41 -5.49 22.35
CA ASP A 298 -31.53 -4.59 22.51
C ASP A 298 -32.27 -4.96 23.80
N GLU A 299 -32.39 -4.01 24.75
CA GLU A 299 -33.08 -4.23 26.02
C GLU A 299 -34.57 -4.57 25.85
N LEU A 300 -35.19 -4.19 24.72
CA LEU A 300 -36.56 -4.58 24.37
C LEU A 300 -36.64 -5.99 23.73
N GLN A 301 -35.50 -6.64 23.50
CA GLN A 301 -35.37 -7.98 22.93
C GLN A 301 -34.51 -8.89 23.83
N PRO A 302 -34.99 -9.27 25.03
CA PRO A 302 -34.20 -9.99 26.03
C PRO A 302 -33.75 -11.40 25.60
N HIS A 303 -34.30 -11.94 24.51
CA HIS A 303 -34.01 -13.30 24.03
C HIS A 303 -32.98 -13.36 22.90
N MET A 304 -32.38 -12.24 22.47
CA MET A 304 -31.40 -12.26 21.37
C MET A 304 -30.20 -13.18 21.68
N SER A 305 -29.76 -13.20 22.93
CA SER A 305 -28.62 -14.02 23.39
C SER A 305 -28.88 -15.53 23.36
N SER A 306 -30.12 -15.99 23.22
CA SER A 306 -30.46 -17.41 23.10
C SER A 306 -30.46 -17.91 21.65
N GLY A 307 -30.37 -17.01 20.68
CA GLY A 307 -30.41 -17.31 19.25
C GLY A 307 -29.13 -16.91 18.52
N ALA A 308 -29.20 -16.96 17.19
CA ALA A 308 -28.16 -16.40 16.33
C ALA A 308 -28.41 -14.91 16.13
N VAL A 309 -27.40 -14.06 16.31
CA VAL A 309 -27.52 -12.60 16.24
C VAL A 309 -26.75 -12.08 15.04
N GLU A 310 -27.39 -11.24 14.23
CA GLU A 310 -26.72 -10.58 13.11
C GLU A 310 -25.70 -9.55 13.61
N ASN A 311 -24.51 -9.56 13.02
CA ASN A 311 -23.50 -8.55 13.29
C ASN A 311 -22.86 -8.11 11.97
N GLU A 312 -23.42 -7.03 11.43
CA GLU A 312 -23.02 -6.46 10.14
C GLU A 312 -22.85 -4.94 10.23
N SER A 313 -21.89 -4.43 9.47
CA SER A 313 -21.72 -3.01 9.18
C SER A 313 -21.69 -2.82 7.67
N VAL A 314 -22.52 -1.91 7.15
CA VAL A 314 -22.59 -1.59 5.73
C VAL A 314 -22.45 -0.08 5.52
N TRP A 315 -21.59 0.27 4.57
CA TRP A 315 -21.45 1.63 4.06
C TRP A 315 -21.69 1.61 2.55
N THR A 316 -22.71 2.35 2.11
CA THR A 316 -22.98 2.57 0.68
C THR A 316 -22.87 4.06 0.38
N SER A 317 -21.78 4.46 -0.28
CA SER A 317 -21.60 5.84 -0.75
C SER A 317 -21.94 5.92 -2.23
N ILE A 318 -22.72 6.93 -2.60
CA ILE A 318 -23.08 7.27 -3.96
C ILE A 318 -22.49 8.66 -4.23
N GLU A 319 -21.53 8.74 -5.15
CA GLU A 319 -20.81 9.96 -5.48
C GLU A 319 -21.08 10.34 -6.94
N PRO A 320 -21.38 11.61 -7.26
CA PRO A 320 -21.50 12.07 -8.64
C PRO A 320 -20.15 11.95 -9.36
N LEU A 321 -20.17 11.41 -10.57
CA LEU A 321 -19.01 11.44 -11.48
C LEU A 321 -19.13 12.62 -12.45
N ASP A 322 -20.35 12.88 -12.92
CA ASP A 322 -20.77 14.02 -13.72
C ASP A 322 -22.27 14.29 -13.46
N GLU A 323 -22.90 15.16 -14.26
CA GLU A 323 -24.33 15.52 -14.10
C GLU A 323 -25.28 14.35 -14.39
N CYS A 324 -24.86 13.38 -15.21
CA CYS A 324 -25.68 12.29 -15.71
C CYS A 324 -25.23 10.91 -15.22
N SER A 325 -24.15 10.82 -14.45
CA SER A 325 -23.58 9.56 -13.99
C SER A 325 -23.02 9.64 -12.57
N CYS A 326 -23.02 8.50 -11.89
CA CYS A 326 -22.50 8.38 -10.54
C CYS A 326 -21.70 7.10 -10.35
N CYS A 327 -20.97 7.01 -9.24
CA CYS A 327 -20.41 5.75 -8.76
C CYS A 327 -21.03 5.36 -7.43
N VAL A 328 -21.16 4.05 -7.23
CA VAL A 328 -21.61 3.45 -5.98
C VAL A 328 -20.46 2.64 -5.39
N LYS A 329 -20.05 3.00 -4.17
CA LYS A 329 -19.06 2.31 -3.35
C LYS A 329 -19.79 1.58 -2.24
N LEU A 330 -19.70 0.26 -2.22
CA LEU A 330 -20.26 -0.58 -1.17
C LEU A 330 -19.14 -1.24 -0.38
N LEU A 331 -19.19 -1.11 0.94
CA LEU A 331 -18.39 -1.87 1.89
C LEU A 331 -19.33 -2.59 2.85
N VAL A 332 -19.18 -3.90 2.98
CA VAL A 332 -19.89 -4.73 3.96
C VAL A 332 -18.86 -5.47 4.81
N HIS A 333 -19.01 -5.39 6.12
CA HIS A 333 -18.32 -6.23 7.08
C HIS A 333 -19.34 -7.13 7.77
N LEU A 334 -19.22 -8.44 7.56
CA LEU A 334 -19.96 -9.46 8.29
C LEU A 334 -19.05 -10.00 9.40
N ILE A 335 -19.50 -10.00 10.64
CA ILE A 335 -18.72 -10.46 11.78
C ILE A 335 -19.35 -11.73 12.32
N PHE A 336 -18.60 -12.83 12.24
CA PHE A 336 -19.00 -14.12 12.78
C PHE A 336 -18.20 -14.39 14.05
N SER A 337 -18.88 -14.59 15.18
CA SER A 337 -18.21 -14.85 16.46
C SER A 337 -18.93 -15.94 17.24
N ALA A 338 -18.23 -16.56 18.19
CA ALA A 338 -18.84 -17.56 19.07
C ALA A 338 -20.00 -16.99 19.92
N GLY A 339 -20.01 -15.67 20.18
CA GLY A 339 -21.03 -14.97 20.97
C GLY A 339 -22.29 -14.61 20.19
N THR A 340 -22.26 -14.67 18.85
CA THR A 340 -23.40 -14.37 17.97
C THR A 340 -24.16 -15.64 17.56
N TYR A 341 -23.86 -16.78 18.19
CA TYR A 341 -24.45 -18.08 17.87
C TYR A 341 -24.80 -18.87 19.15
N PRO A 342 -25.94 -19.60 19.17
CA PRO A 342 -26.40 -20.28 20.38
C PRO A 342 -25.42 -21.36 20.85
N SER A 343 -25.32 -21.50 22.18
CA SER A 343 -24.43 -22.47 22.82
C SER A 343 -24.96 -23.89 22.72
N GLY A 344 -24.09 -24.86 22.40
CA GLY A 344 -24.35 -26.30 22.64
C GLY A 344 -24.81 -27.14 21.45
N MET A 345 -25.20 -26.55 20.30
CA MET A 345 -25.60 -27.34 19.12
C MET A 345 -24.50 -27.55 18.07
N TYR A 346 -23.49 -26.67 18.00
CA TYR A 346 -22.47 -26.68 16.94
C TYR A 346 -21.09 -26.31 17.49
N ASP A 347 -20.02 -26.70 16.79
CA ASP A 347 -18.68 -26.21 17.09
C ASP A 347 -18.61 -24.69 16.80
N ARG A 348 -18.25 -23.93 17.83
CA ARG A 348 -18.13 -22.46 17.78
C ARG A 348 -16.68 -22.00 17.73
N SER A 349 -15.75 -22.93 17.54
CA SER A 349 -14.34 -22.63 17.33
C SER A 349 -14.19 -21.70 16.11
N ILE A 350 -13.22 -20.79 16.18
CA ILE A 350 -12.94 -19.88 15.07
C ILE A 350 -12.44 -20.66 13.87
N GLU A 351 -11.75 -21.78 14.12
CA GLU A 351 -11.33 -22.76 13.14
C GLU A 351 -12.54 -23.34 12.39
N ALA A 352 -13.57 -23.82 13.09
CA ALA A 352 -14.77 -24.36 12.45
C ALA A 352 -15.58 -23.30 11.69
N ILE A 353 -15.67 -22.07 12.22
CA ILE A 353 -16.32 -20.95 11.52
C ILE A 353 -15.53 -20.60 10.24
N THR A 354 -14.19 -20.50 10.33
CA THR A 354 -13.31 -20.18 9.20
C THR A 354 -13.35 -21.28 8.15
N GLU A 355 -13.20 -22.55 8.54
CA GLU A 355 -13.27 -23.71 7.65
C GLU A 355 -14.63 -23.79 6.97
N SER A 356 -15.71 -23.53 7.72
CA SER A 356 -17.05 -23.54 7.17
C SER A 356 -17.20 -22.44 6.14
N LEU A 357 -16.90 -21.17 6.48
CA LEU A 357 -16.96 -20.01 5.58
C LEU A 357 -16.09 -20.18 4.32
N GLY A 358 -15.06 -21.02 4.41
CA GLY A 358 -14.12 -21.33 3.33
C GLY A 358 -13.22 -20.13 3.00
N ASP A 359 -12.09 -20.41 2.34
CA ASP A 359 -11.23 -19.38 1.75
C ASP A 359 -11.83 -18.85 0.44
N VAL A 360 -13.06 -18.38 0.49
CA VAL A 360 -13.67 -17.71 -0.66
C VAL A 360 -13.04 -16.32 -0.76
N GLN A 361 -12.00 -16.25 -1.57
CA GLN A 361 -11.49 -15.00 -2.12
C GLN A 361 -11.99 -14.88 -3.55
N LEU A 362 -12.76 -13.84 -3.82
CA LEU A 362 -13.26 -13.51 -5.14
C LEU A 362 -12.83 -12.10 -5.48
N GLU A 363 -12.29 -11.92 -6.67
CA GLU A 363 -12.17 -10.61 -7.30
C GLU A 363 -12.73 -10.73 -8.73
N GLU A 364 -13.82 -10.03 -8.99
CA GLU A 364 -14.52 -10.06 -10.27
C GLU A 364 -14.59 -8.63 -10.83
N LYS A 365 -14.12 -8.46 -12.07
CA LYS A 365 -14.38 -7.23 -12.82
C LYS A 365 -15.83 -7.23 -13.25
N ILE A 366 -16.58 -6.24 -12.81
CA ILE A 366 -17.98 -6.10 -13.22
C ILE A 366 -17.97 -5.41 -14.61
N PRO A 367 -18.70 -5.94 -15.61
CA PRO A 367 -18.82 -5.28 -16.90
C PRO A 367 -19.26 -3.82 -16.78
N GLN A 368 -18.92 -2.99 -17.78
CA GLN A 368 -19.33 -1.58 -17.79
C GLN A 368 -20.86 -1.39 -17.89
N ASP A 369 -21.61 -2.44 -18.20
CA ASP A 369 -23.05 -2.41 -18.48
C ASP A 369 -23.90 -2.21 -17.22
N GLY A 370 -23.63 -1.15 -16.44
CA GLY A 370 -24.49 -0.65 -15.36
C GLY A 370 -24.90 -1.68 -14.31
N LEU A 371 -24.24 -2.85 -14.24
CA LEU A 371 -24.79 -3.97 -13.51
C LEU A 371 -24.50 -3.86 -12.02
N PHE A 372 -25.48 -3.38 -11.25
CA PHE A 372 -25.45 -3.42 -9.79
C PHE A 372 -25.32 -4.90 -9.34
N ILE A 373 -24.14 -5.23 -8.81
CA ILE A 373 -23.72 -6.47 -8.13
C ILE A 373 -24.45 -7.73 -8.62
N ASN A 374 -23.91 -8.38 -9.66
CA ASN A 374 -24.50 -9.61 -10.21
C ASN A 374 -24.37 -10.81 -9.27
N ARG A 375 -23.27 -10.94 -8.54
CA ARG A 375 -23.00 -12.03 -7.59
C ARG A 375 -22.68 -11.41 -6.23
N LEU A 376 -23.37 -11.84 -5.19
CA LEU A 376 -22.88 -11.66 -3.81
C LEU A 376 -22.64 -13.11 -3.46
N HIS A 377 -21.37 -13.51 -3.47
CA HIS A 377 -21.05 -14.86 -3.07
C HIS A 377 -21.26 -14.89 -1.56
N ILE A 378 -22.45 -15.34 -1.15
CA ILE A 378 -22.64 -15.79 0.22
C ILE A 378 -22.01 -17.18 0.23
N PRO A 379 -20.98 -17.41 1.04
CA PRO A 379 -20.35 -18.71 1.11
C PRO A 379 -21.41 -19.81 1.30
N GLN A 380 -21.41 -20.86 0.47
CA GLN A 380 -22.31 -22.03 0.63
C GLN A 380 -22.21 -22.62 2.06
N ALA A 381 -21.08 -22.38 2.71
CA ALA A 381 -20.83 -22.47 4.14
C ALA A 381 -21.97 -22.10 5.09
N VAL A 382 -22.76 -21.07 4.76
CA VAL A 382 -23.76 -20.51 5.67
C VAL A 382 -24.89 -21.51 5.91
N ASP A 383 -25.06 -22.48 5.01
CA ASP A 383 -25.98 -23.61 5.18
C ASP A 383 -25.59 -24.54 6.34
N LYS A 384 -24.31 -24.54 6.77
CA LYS A 384 -23.84 -25.32 7.94
C LYS A 384 -24.20 -24.65 9.28
N PHE A 385 -24.60 -23.38 9.26
CA PHE A 385 -25.05 -22.64 10.43
C PHE A 385 -26.49 -22.18 10.22
N PRO A 386 -27.49 -23.00 10.59
CA PRO A 386 -28.90 -22.68 10.34
C PRO A 386 -29.32 -21.29 10.87
N GLY A 387 -28.70 -20.82 11.96
CA GLY A 387 -28.92 -19.46 12.46
C GLY A 387 -28.47 -18.33 11.52
N TYR A 388 -27.45 -18.55 10.69
CA TYR A 388 -27.00 -17.58 9.69
C TYR A 388 -27.71 -17.75 8.33
N ALA A 389 -28.28 -18.93 8.05
CA ALA A 389 -29.01 -19.22 6.81
C ALA A 389 -30.20 -18.27 6.60
N SER A 390 -30.89 -17.87 7.67
CA SER A 390 -31.97 -16.87 7.64
C SER A 390 -31.46 -15.52 7.11
N PHE A 391 -30.35 -15.02 7.66
CA PHE A 391 -29.74 -13.76 7.21
C PHE A 391 -29.22 -13.85 5.77
N ALA A 392 -28.62 -14.98 5.39
CA ALA A 392 -28.20 -15.22 4.01
C ALA A 392 -29.37 -15.17 3.03
N SER A 393 -30.46 -15.86 3.35
CA SER A 393 -31.69 -15.89 2.53
C SER A 393 -32.24 -14.48 2.35
N ARG A 394 -32.29 -13.71 3.44
CA ARG A 394 -32.74 -12.32 3.43
C ARG A 394 -31.84 -11.42 2.57
N ARG A 395 -30.51 -11.51 2.72
CA ARG A 395 -29.56 -10.73 1.92
C ARG A 395 -29.69 -11.00 0.42
N ILE A 396 -29.99 -12.24 0.02
CA ILE A 396 -30.26 -12.59 -1.39
C ILE A 396 -31.46 -11.79 -1.93
N GLN A 397 -32.53 -11.69 -1.15
CA GLN A 397 -33.73 -10.96 -1.54
C GLN A 397 -33.54 -9.45 -1.54
N LEU A 398 -32.91 -8.90 -0.49
CA LEU A 398 -32.55 -7.49 -0.43
C LEU A 398 -31.70 -7.09 -1.64
N LYS A 399 -30.69 -7.88 -1.96
CA LYS A 399 -29.87 -7.67 -3.16
C LYS A 399 -30.72 -7.68 -4.43
N ALA A 400 -31.62 -8.65 -4.59
CA ALA A 400 -32.48 -8.73 -5.77
C ALA A 400 -33.39 -7.49 -5.90
N ALA A 401 -33.92 -7.00 -4.77
CA ALA A 401 -34.72 -5.78 -4.72
C ALA A 401 -33.90 -4.53 -5.07
N LEU A 402 -32.73 -4.35 -4.46
CA LEU A 402 -31.80 -3.25 -4.77
C LEU A 402 -31.41 -3.25 -6.24
N ARG A 403 -31.02 -4.41 -6.75
CA ARG A 403 -30.69 -4.61 -8.16
C ARG A 403 -31.83 -4.15 -9.06
N LYS A 404 -33.05 -4.63 -8.81
CA LYS A 404 -34.24 -4.27 -9.60
C LYS A 404 -34.50 -2.77 -9.56
N ALA A 405 -34.52 -2.18 -8.37
CA ALA A 405 -34.81 -0.76 -8.17
C ALA A 405 -33.78 0.15 -8.87
N VAL A 406 -32.48 -0.17 -8.76
CA VAL A 406 -31.41 0.59 -9.40
C VAL A 406 -31.48 0.48 -10.93
N TYR A 407 -31.71 -0.72 -11.48
CA TYR A 407 -31.86 -0.83 -12.95
C TYR A 407 -33.06 -0.06 -13.47
N GLN A 408 -34.19 -0.18 -12.77
CA GLN A 408 -35.41 0.49 -13.19
C GLN A 408 -35.21 2.01 -13.17
N SER A 409 -34.61 2.56 -12.09
CA SER A 409 -34.37 4.00 -12.01
C SER A 409 -33.38 4.52 -13.07
N VAL A 410 -32.35 3.73 -13.39
CA VAL A 410 -31.41 4.06 -14.48
C VAL A 410 -32.12 4.04 -15.85
N GLN A 411 -32.94 3.01 -16.11
CA GLN A 411 -33.69 2.91 -17.37
C GLN A 411 -34.71 4.05 -17.52
N ASP A 412 -35.47 4.34 -16.47
CA ASP A 412 -36.46 5.41 -16.46
C ASP A 412 -35.79 6.77 -16.71
N TYR A 413 -34.62 7.02 -16.10
CA TYR A 413 -33.82 8.22 -16.34
C TYR A 413 -33.37 8.32 -17.80
N GLN A 414 -32.82 7.24 -18.37
CA GLN A 414 -32.36 7.22 -19.76
C GLN A 414 -33.51 7.42 -20.76
N GLN A 415 -34.70 6.88 -20.48
CA GLN A 415 -35.87 7.10 -21.33
C GLN A 415 -36.37 8.55 -21.25
N SER A 416 -36.39 9.15 -20.05
CA SER A 416 -36.80 10.56 -19.89
C SER A 416 -35.87 11.53 -20.62
N THR A 417 -34.56 11.34 -20.51
CA THR A 417 -33.55 12.17 -21.19
C THR A 417 -33.52 11.97 -22.70
N ALA A 418 -33.86 10.77 -23.20
CA ALA A 418 -34.03 10.53 -24.62
C ALA A 418 -35.25 11.25 -25.21
N LEU A 419 -36.33 11.42 -24.44
CA LEU A 419 -37.51 12.17 -24.85
C LEU A 419 -37.25 13.69 -24.88
N ASP A 420 -36.50 14.20 -23.90
CA ASP A 420 -36.15 15.62 -23.80
C ASP A 420 -35.15 16.08 -24.87
N SER A 421 -34.39 15.17 -25.49
CA SER A 421 -33.44 15.49 -26.58
C SER A 421 -34.04 15.43 -27.99
N VAL A 422 -35.30 14.98 -28.11
CA VAL A 422 -36.05 14.92 -29.38
C VAL A 422 -36.96 16.15 -29.58
N HIS A 423 -37.11 16.97 -28.54
CA HIS A 423 -37.82 18.25 -28.54
C HIS A 423 -36.84 19.42 -28.44
#